data_AF-A0A239ECL8-F1
#
_entry.id   AF-A0A239ECL8-F1
#
_cell.length_a   1.000
_cell.length_b   1.000
_cell.length_c   1.000
_cell.angle_alpha   90.00
_cell.angle_beta   90.00
_cell.angle_gamma   90.00
#
_symmetry.space_group_name_H-M   'P 1'
#
loop_
_entity.id
_entity.type
_entity.pdbx_description
1 polymer ?
#
loop_
_entity_poly.entity_id
_entity_poly.type
_entity_poly.pdbx_seq_one_letter_code
_entity_poly.pdbx_strand_id
1 'polypeptide(L)'
;MNPYHARRLLLVAAFSCFSGPLGADDGPLPAGDGGLQAEFLGRLRALEAPAAPIDLYTDERQADLTGIARQESLFDPKSPGFGPKGTPAIALLIGPDCPDCATALTDLWQISKDLGIRVAVLDTANPDHAATMAALGLDILPSYVMHDRMIRGHMPAFVLHRYLTDAGG
;
A
#
# COMPACT_ATOMS: atom_id res chain seq x y z
N MET A 1 -14.65 -28.33 -21.60
CA MET A 1 -15.67 -27.98 -20.59
C MET A 1 -16.03 -26.52 -20.79
N ASN A 2 -16.72 -26.27 -21.89
CA ASN A 2 -18.14 -26.01 -22.07
C ASN A 2 -18.50 -24.53 -21.86
N PRO A 3 -18.81 -23.78 -22.94
CA PRO A 3 -18.91 -22.32 -22.98
C PRO A 3 -20.37 -21.82 -23.15
N TYR A 4 -20.53 -20.52 -23.42
CA TYR A 4 -21.75 -19.84 -23.92
C TYR A 4 -22.82 -19.55 -22.85
N HIS A 5 -23.51 -18.41 -22.81
CA HIS A 5 -24.17 -17.71 -23.91
C HIS A 5 -24.45 -16.23 -23.62
N ALA A 6 -24.19 -15.40 -24.63
CA ALA A 6 -24.83 -14.11 -24.85
C ALA A 6 -26.34 -14.27 -25.20
N ARG A 7 -27.18 -13.31 -24.80
CA ARG A 7 -28.55 -13.10 -25.32
C ARG A 7 -28.78 -11.59 -25.46
N ARG A 8 -28.65 -11.04 -26.67
CA ARG A 8 -29.69 -10.80 -27.70
C ARG A 8 -30.75 -9.77 -27.31
N LEU A 9 -30.55 -8.59 -27.91
CA LEU A 9 -31.53 -7.62 -28.41
C LEU A 9 -32.94 -8.18 -28.60
N LEU A 10 -33.94 -7.40 -28.16
CA LEU A 10 -35.30 -7.52 -28.64
C LEU A 10 -35.78 -6.14 -29.06
N LEU A 11 -35.95 -5.97 -30.37
CA LEU A 11 -36.64 -4.87 -31.02
C LEU A 11 -37.96 -5.45 -31.53
N VAL A 12 -39.09 -4.88 -31.12
CA VAL A 12 -40.39 -5.11 -31.78
C VAL A 12 -41.06 -3.76 -31.96
N ALA A 13 -41.31 -3.42 -33.21
CA ALA A 13 -42.09 -2.28 -33.65
C ALA A 13 -43.58 -2.63 -33.70
N ALA A 14 -44.46 -1.63 -33.55
CA ALA A 14 -45.66 -1.51 -34.39
C ALA A 14 -46.29 -0.11 -34.28
N PHE A 15 -46.45 0.49 -35.45
CA PHE A 15 -47.32 1.61 -35.81
C PHE A 15 -48.81 1.27 -35.59
N SER A 16 -49.64 2.27 -35.28
CA SER A 16 -50.85 2.59 -36.07
C SER A 16 -51.60 3.85 -35.57
N CYS A 17 -52.14 4.58 -36.54
CA CYS A 17 -52.80 5.89 -36.56
C CYS A 17 -54.18 5.96 -35.86
N PHE A 18 -54.66 7.15 -35.48
CA PHE A 18 -55.76 7.88 -36.17
C PHE A 18 -56.08 9.25 -35.52
N SER A 19 -56.67 10.12 -36.34
CA SER A 19 -56.88 11.57 -36.24
C SER A 19 -57.94 12.08 -35.25
N GLY A 20 -57.83 13.35 -34.84
CA GLY A 20 -58.91 14.18 -34.28
C GLY A 20 -58.48 15.64 -34.05
N PRO A 21 -59.36 16.67 -34.19
CA PRO A 21 -58.99 17.96 -34.78
C PRO A 21 -58.72 19.13 -33.82
N LEU A 22 -58.21 20.22 -34.41
CA LEU A 22 -57.97 21.54 -33.86
C LEU A 22 -59.09 22.09 -32.95
N GLY A 23 -58.70 22.55 -31.76
CA GLY A 23 -59.41 23.49 -30.91
C GLY A 23 -58.38 24.35 -30.18
N ALA A 24 -58.53 25.67 -30.28
CA ALA A 24 -57.58 26.68 -29.85
C ALA A 24 -57.58 26.91 -28.33
N ASP A 25 -56.51 27.58 -27.90
CA ASP A 25 -56.29 28.24 -26.61
C ASP A 25 -56.07 27.34 -25.39
N ASP A 26 -54.80 27.01 -25.18
CA ASP A 26 -54.16 27.12 -23.86
C ASP A 26 -52.73 27.61 -24.10
N GLY A 27 -52.39 28.76 -23.51
CA GLY A 27 -51.08 29.38 -23.65
C GLY A 27 -49.94 28.44 -23.25
N PRO A 28 -48.68 28.74 -23.64
CA PRO A 28 -47.55 27.92 -23.26
C PRO A 28 -47.55 27.73 -21.74
N LEU A 29 -47.79 26.50 -21.28
CA LEU A 29 -47.48 26.12 -19.91
C LEU A 29 -46.02 26.58 -19.67
N PRO A 30 -45.74 27.38 -18.63
CA PRO A 30 -44.38 27.80 -18.36
C PRO A 30 -43.53 26.55 -18.26
N ALA A 31 -42.50 26.46 -19.09
CA ALA A 31 -41.52 25.40 -19.07
C ALA A 31 -40.91 25.35 -17.66
N GLY A 32 -41.46 24.45 -16.85
CA GLY A 32 -41.18 24.34 -15.44
C GLY A 32 -39.75 23.89 -15.17
N ASP A 33 -39.26 24.28 -13.99
CA ASP A 33 -38.74 23.43 -12.91
C ASP A 33 -37.56 22.49 -13.20
N GLY A 34 -37.09 22.38 -14.44
CA GLY A 34 -36.01 21.48 -14.85
C GLY A 34 -34.65 21.88 -14.28
N GLY A 35 -34.44 23.17 -14.02
CA GLY A 35 -33.23 23.66 -13.34
C GLY A 35 -33.14 23.21 -11.89
N LEU A 36 -34.27 23.31 -11.16
CA LEU A 36 -34.37 22.88 -9.76
C LEU A 36 -34.29 21.37 -9.61
N GLN A 37 -34.93 20.62 -10.51
CA GLN A 37 -34.82 19.16 -10.54
C GLN A 37 -33.40 18.70 -10.87
N ALA A 38 -32.73 19.33 -11.85
CA ALA A 38 -31.35 19.02 -12.18
C ALA A 38 -30.39 19.33 -11.01
N GLU A 39 -30.60 20.46 -10.31
CA GLU A 39 -29.81 20.82 -9.13
C GLU A 39 -30.04 19.84 -7.97
N PHE A 40 -31.28 19.47 -7.71
CA PHE A 40 -31.64 18.52 -6.66
C PHE A 40 -31.09 17.11 -6.94
N LEU A 41 -31.23 16.61 -8.17
CA LEU A 41 -30.64 15.33 -8.59
C LEU A 41 -29.11 15.38 -8.57
N GLY A 42 -28.50 16.52 -8.86
CA GLY A 42 -27.06 16.74 -8.71
C GLY A 42 -26.61 16.64 -7.26
N ARG A 43 -27.36 17.23 -6.33
CA ARG A 43 -27.10 17.15 -4.89
C ARG A 43 -27.29 15.73 -4.34
N LEU A 44 -28.33 15.01 -4.77
CA LEU A 44 -28.54 13.62 -4.39
C LEU A 44 -27.38 12.73 -4.87
N ARG A 45 -26.94 12.88 -6.13
CA ARG A 45 -25.78 12.16 -6.65
C ARG A 45 -24.48 12.47 -5.90
N ALA A 46 -24.30 13.71 -5.44
CA ALA A 46 -23.14 14.08 -4.64
C ALA A 46 -23.17 13.44 -3.24
N LEU A 47 -24.36 13.22 -2.66
CA LEU A 47 -24.54 12.52 -1.39
C LEU A 47 -24.40 11.00 -1.52
N GLU A 48 -24.78 10.44 -2.66
CA GLU A 48 -24.61 9.01 -2.98
C GLU A 48 -23.20 8.65 -3.48
N ALA A 49 -22.34 9.65 -3.69
CA ALA A 49 -20.95 9.39 -4.05
C ALA A 49 -20.28 8.60 -2.92
N PRO A 50 -19.60 7.47 -3.24
CA PRO A 50 -18.91 6.70 -2.22
C PRO A 50 -17.88 7.59 -1.55
N ALA A 51 -17.95 7.68 -0.22
CA ALA A 51 -16.94 8.38 0.55
C ALA A 51 -15.57 7.76 0.26
N ALA A 52 -14.56 8.61 0.09
CA ALA A 52 -13.19 8.12 0.01
C ALA A 52 -12.89 7.28 1.26
N PRO A 53 -12.23 6.13 1.14
CA PRO A 53 -11.80 5.36 2.29
C PRO A 53 -10.98 6.24 3.23
N ILE A 54 -11.34 6.27 4.52
CA ILE A 54 -10.54 6.93 5.53
C ILE A 54 -9.36 6.00 5.86
N ASP A 55 -8.13 6.43 5.55
CA ASP A 55 -6.93 5.73 5.98
C ASP A 55 -6.53 6.23 7.38
N LEU A 56 -6.97 5.47 8.39
CA LEU A 56 -6.72 5.76 9.81
C LEU A 56 -5.25 5.63 10.23
N TYR A 57 -4.35 5.20 9.33
CA TYR A 57 -2.96 4.88 9.66
C TYR A 57 -1.93 5.74 8.90
N THR A 58 -2.39 6.76 8.16
CA THR A 58 -1.49 7.59 7.33
C THR A 58 -0.45 8.32 8.18
N ASP A 59 -0.87 8.88 9.30
CA ASP A 59 0.00 9.70 10.16
C ASP A 59 1.04 8.83 10.88
N GLU A 60 0.63 7.67 11.40
CA GLU A 60 1.53 6.69 12.02
C GLU A 60 2.53 6.14 11.02
N ARG A 61 2.07 5.77 9.82
CA ARG A 61 2.95 5.33 8.74
C ARG A 61 3.97 6.40 8.38
N GLN A 62 3.54 7.67 8.27
CA GLN A 62 4.44 8.76 7.95
C GLN A 62 5.45 9.01 9.08
N ALA A 63 5.03 8.86 10.34
CA ALA A 63 5.93 8.95 11.49
C ALA A 63 7.01 7.85 11.45
N ASP A 64 6.64 6.61 11.14
CA ASP A 64 7.58 5.48 11.00
C ASP A 64 8.59 5.73 9.89
N LEU A 65 8.12 6.13 8.69
CA LEU A 65 8.99 6.44 7.55
C LEU A 65 9.96 7.58 7.88
N THR A 66 9.47 8.60 8.59
CA THR A 66 10.31 9.71 9.05
C THR A 66 11.32 9.24 10.10
N GLY A 67 10.94 8.30 10.97
CA GLY A 67 11.82 7.66 11.94
C GLY A 67 12.97 6.92 11.25
N ILE A 68 12.65 6.07 10.26
CA ILE A 68 13.64 5.33 9.45
C ILE A 68 14.58 6.30 8.74
N ALA A 69 14.05 7.33 8.09
CA ALA A 69 14.85 8.29 7.31
C ALA A 69 15.85 9.08 8.17
N ARG A 70 15.60 9.24 9.47
CA ARG A 70 16.54 9.89 10.41
C ARG A 70 17.72 9.00 10.80
N GLN A 71 17.62 7.69 10.60
CA GLN A 71 18.65 6.72 10.98
C GLN A 71 19.58 6.43 9.81
N GLU A 72 20.33 7.45 9.36
CA GLU A 72 21.23 7.34 8.19
C GLU A 72 22.26 6.20 8.33
N SER A 73 22.68 5.90 9.55
CA SER A 73 23.63 4.83 9.87
C SER A 73 23.15 3.42 9.49
N LEU A 74 21.83 3.18 9.43
CA LEU A 74 21.27 1.89 9.00
C LEU A 74 21.68 1.53 7.57
N PHE A 75 21.84 2.55 6.74
CA PHE A 75 22.10 2.42 5.31
C PHE A 75 23.44 3.03 4.90
N ASP A 76 24.34 3.31 5.85
CA ASP A 76 25.70 3.71 5.54
C ASP A 76 26.43 2.57 4.81
N PRO A 77 27.01 2.80 3.61
CA PRO A 77 27.82 1.81 2.90
C PRO A 77 28.97 1.20 3.71
N LYS A 78 29.40 1.87 4.78
CA LYS A 78 30.47 1.45 5.70
C LYS A 78 29.97 0.68 6.91
N SER A 79 28.66 0.57 7.13
CA SER A 79 28.10 -0.18 8.25
C SER A 79 28.59 -1.64 8.21
N PRO A 80 28.78 -2.31 9.36
CA PRO A 80 29.16 -3.72 9.40
C PRO A 80 28.14 -4.61 8.68
N GLY A 81 28.57 -5.76 8.17
CA GLY A 81 27.68 -6.77 7.56
C GLY A 81 28.30 -7.47 6.34
N PHE A 82 27.46 -8.02 5.46
CA PHE A 82 27.87 -8.82 4.31
C PHE A 82 27.15 -8.48 2.99
N GLY A 83 27.62 -9.05 1.88
CA GLY A 83 27.15 -8.77 0.52
C GLY A 83 28.10 -7.84 -0.26
N PRO A 84 27.72 -7.43 -1.49
CA PRO A 84 28.52 -6.52 -2.29
C PRO A 84 28.67 -5.14 -1.63
N LYS A 85 29.69 -4.38 -2.02
CA LYS A 85 29.87 -2.99 -1.55
C LYS A 85 28.72 -2.12 -2.02
N GLY A 86 28.30 -1.17 -1.19
CA GLY A 86 27.23 -0.22 -1.50
C GLY A 86 26.30 0.01 -0.31
N THR A 87 25.23 0.74 -0.56
CA THR A 87 24.16 0.99 0.42
C THR A 87 23.45 -0.32 0.77
N PRO A 88 23.35 -0.70 2.06
CA PRO A 88 22.51 -1.80 2.50
C PRO A 88 21.07 -1.67 2.00
N ALA A 89 20.49 -2.73 1.46
CA ALA A 89 19.06 -2.78 1.15
C ALA A 89 18.22 -3.07 2.41
N ILE A 90 18.85 -3.64 3.42
CA ILE A 90 18.24 -4.06 4.68
C ILE A 90 19.29 -4.03 5.79
N ALA A 91 18.88 -3.61 6.98
CA ALA A 91 19.63 -3.68 8.22
C ALA A 91 18.98 -4.72 9.15
N LEU A 92 19.80 -5.60 9.73
CA LEU A 92 19.39 -6.57 10.74
C LEU A 92 19.92 -6.12 12.10
N LEU A 93 19.01 -5.93 13.07
CA LEU A 93 19.35 -5.73 14.47
C LEU A 93 19.35 -7.09 15.18
N ILE A 94 20.46 -7.36 15.87
CA ILE A 94 20.70 -8.55 16.70
C ILE A 94 21.21 -8.12 18.07
N GLY A 95 21.34 -9.06 19.00
CA GLY A 95 21.87 -8.75 20.33
C GLY A 95 21.84 -9.94 21.28
N PRO A 96 22.11 -9.69 22.58
CA PRO A 96 22.02 -10.72 23.61
C PRO A 96 20.59 -11.27 23.73
N ASP A 97 20.46 -12.50 24.24
CA ASP A 97 19.19 -13.17 24.50
C ASP A 97 18.26 -13.32 23.28
N CYS A 98 18.85 -13.38 22.09
CA CYS A 98 18.14 -13.56 20.83
C CYS A 98 18.32 -14.98 20.26
N PRO A 99 17.40 -15.93 20.53
CA PRO A 99 17.55 -17.31 20.08
C PRO A 99 17.54 -17.45 18.55
N ASP A 100 16.79 -16.60 17.86
CA ASP A 100 16.59 -16.68 16.41
C ASP A 100 17.57 -15.84 15.59
N CYS A 101 18.47 -15.08 16.23
CA CYS A 101 19.40 -14.19 15.52
C CYS A 101 20.38 -14.94 14.61
N ALA A 102 20.84 -16.13 15.03
CA ALA A 102 21.71 -16.96 14.19
C ALA A 102 21.00 -17.45 12.91
N THR A 103 19.72 -17.82 13.05
CA THR A 103 18.87 -18.21 11.91
C THR A 103 18.64 -17.02 10.98
N ALA A 104 18.24 -15.86 11.52
CA ALA A 104 18.05 -14.63 10.76
C ALA A 104 19.29 -14.21 9.95
N LEU A 105 20.48 -14.30 10.56
CA LEU A 105 21.75 -14.04 9.87
C LEU A 105 21.99 -15.00 8.72
N THR A 106 21.74 -16.30 8.94
CA THR A 106 21.93 -17.34 7.92
C THR A 106 20.97 -17.15 6.74
N ASP A 107 19.70 -16.86 7.03
CA ASP A 107 18.66 -16.61 6.03
C ASP A 107 19.03 -15.38 5.17
N LEU A 108 19.39 -14.26 5.80
CA LEU A 108 19.80 -13.05 5.07
C LEU A 108 21.09 -13.23 4.29
N TRP A 109 22.02 -14.08 4.76
CA TRP A 109 23.24 -14.38 4.01
C TRP A 109 22.94 -15.08 2.69
N GLN A 110 22.01 -16.04 2.69
CA GLN A 110 21.58 -16.68 1.43
C GLN A 110 20.86 -15.69 0.52
N ILE A 111 19.91 -14.91 1.05
CA ILE A 111 19.18 -13.91 0.27
C ILE A 111 20.12 -12.85 -0.32
N SER A 112 21.13 -12.41 0.44
CA SER A 112 22.16 -11.46 -0.02
C SER A 112 22.92 -11.99 -1.23
N LYS A 113 23.23 -13.29 -1.24
CA LYS A 113 23.89 -13.93 -2.39
C LYS A 113 22.94 -14.09 -3.58
N ASP A 114 21.71 -14.50 -3.33
CA ASP A 114 20.73 -14.78 -4.38
C ASP A 114 20.31 -13.49 -5.11
N LEU A 115 20.13 -12.39 -4.37
CA LEU A 115 19.69 -11.10 -4.90
C LEU A 115 20.83 -10.13 -5.19
N GLY A 116 22.05 -10.42 -4.75
CA GLY A 116 23.20 -9.52 -4.90
C GLY A 116 23.03 -8.21 -4.12
N ILE A 117 22.45 -8.27 -2.92
CA ILE A 117 22.18 -7.08 -2.08
C ILE A 117 23.13 -6.99 -0.88
N ARG A 118 23.41 -5.77 -0.44
CA ARG A 118 24.14 -5.49 0.80
C ARG A 118 23.20 -5.59 2.02
N VAL A 119 23.67 -6.21 3.10
CA VAL A 119 22.94 -6.34 4.38
C VAL A 119 23.74 -5.75 5.54
N ALA A 120 23.26 -4.69 6.19
CA ALA A 120 23.88 -4.19 7.42
C ALA A 120 23.52 -5.07 8.61
N VAL A 121 24.46 -5.23 9.55
CA VAL A 121 24.23 -5.96 10.81
C VAL A 121 24.62 -5.05 11.97
N LEU A 122 23.65 -4.77 12.83
CA LEU A 122 23.79 -3.92 14.01
C LEU A 122 23.58 -4.77 15.26
N ASP A 123 24.62 -4.91 16.07
CA ASP A 123 24.55 -5.60 17.36
C ASP A 123 24.21 -4.61 18.49
N THR A 124 23.09 -4.83 19.19
CA THR A 124 22.60 -3.97 20.28
C THR A 124 23.38 -4.14 21.58
N ALA A 125 24.36 -5.04 21.65
CA ALA A 125 25.41 -4.97 22.66
C ALA A 125 26.23 -3.66 22.52
N ASN A 126 26.23 -3.02 21.34
CA ASN A 126 26.69 -1.66 21.15
C ASN A 126 25.59 -0.64 21.58
N PRO A 127 25.88 0.30 22.49
CA PRO A 127 24.94 1.33 22.93
C PRO A 127 24.34 2.17 21.79
N ASP A 128 25.10 2.48 20.74
CA ASP A 128 24.62 3.29 19.63
C ASP A 128 23.55 2.52 18.82
N HIS A 129 23.77 1.23 18.61
CA HIS A 129 22.78 0.37 17.93
C HIS A 129 21.54 0.15 18.79
N ALA A 130 21.70 0.03 20.11
CA ALA A 130 20.58 -0.02 21.05
C ALA A 130 19.77 1.28 21.03
N ALA A 131 20.44 2.45 20.95
CA ALA A 131 19.78 3.74 20.81
C ALA A 131 19.02 3.86 19.47
N THR A 132 19.60 3.38 18.36
CA THR A 132 18.89 3.29 17.08
C THR A 132 17.66 2.39 17.17
N MET A 133 17.78 1.21 17.79
CA MET A 133 16.65 0.29 18.00
C MET A 133 15.51 0.96 18.78
N ALA A 134 15.84 1.63 19.89
CA ALA A 134 14.87 2.34 20.72
C ALA A 134 14.22 3.52 20.00
N ALA A 135 15.00 4.30 19.23
CA ALA A 135 14.50 5.43 18.45
C ALA A 135 13.51 5.03 17.35
N LEU A 136 13.61 3.79 16.86
CA LEU A 136 12.67 3.19 15.91
C LEU A 136 11.48 2.50 16.59
N GLY A 137 11.40 2.50 17.92
CA GLY A 137 10.36 1.81 18.66
C GLY A 137 10.40 0.29 18.51
N LEU A 138 11.57 -0.28 18.22
CA LEU A 138 11.79 -1.72 18.16
C LEU A 138 12.15 -2.23 19.55
N ASP A 139 11.51 -3.31 19.97
CA ASP A 139 11.60 -3.86 21.34
C ASP A 139 11.88 -5.37 21.37
N ILE A 140 12.00 -6.00 20.20
CA ILE A 140 12.28 -7.43 20.06
C ILE A 140 13.42 -7.68 19.07
N LEU A 141 14.19 -8.74 19.31
CA LEU A 141 15.24 -9.21 18.43
C LEU A 141 14.91 -10.62 17.90
N PRO A 142 15.30 -10.96 16.64
CA PRO A 142 15.88 -10.05 15.66
C PRO A 142 14.84 -9.03 15.16
N SER A 143 15.30 -7.90 14.65
CA SER A 143 14.44 -6.94 13.93
C SER A 143 15.10 -6.51 12.64
N TYR A 144 14.29 -6.26 11.60
CA TYR A 144 14.76 -5.89 10.27
C TYR A 144 14.26 -4.50 9.91
N VAL A 145 15.12 -3.70 9.28
CA VAL A 145 14.76 -2.35 8.82
C VAL A 145 15.13 -2.22 7.34
N MET A 146 14.17 -1.76 6.55
CA MET A 146 14.33 -1.40 5.14
C MET A 146 13.95 0.07 4.99
N HIS A 147 14.12 0.66 3.81
CA HIS A 147 13.83 2.07 3.59
C HIS A 147 12.37 2.47 3.86
N ASP A 148 11.44 1.53 3.75
CA ASP A 148 10.00 1.79 3.79
C ASP A 148 9.24 1.02 4.88
N ARG A 149 9.93 0.16 5.65
CA ARG A 149 9.29 -0.71 6.64
C ARG A 149 10.25 -1.23 7.70
N MET A 150 9.66 -1.68 8.80
CA MET A 150 10.32 -2.40 9.87
C MET A 150 9.60 -3.72 10.14
N ILE A 151 10.36 -4.74 10.51
CA ILE A 151 9.84 -6.07 10.83
C ILE A 151 10.38 -6.47 12.19
N ARG A 152 9.46 -6.85 13.08
CA ARG A 152 9.76 -7.29 14.46
C ARG A 152 9.74 -8.82 14.54
N GLY A 153 10.78 -9.40 15.15
CA GLY A 153 10.93 -10.85 15.35
C GLY A 153 11.45 -11.57 14.11
N HIS A 154 11.75 -12.87 14.25
CA HIS A 154 12.20 -13.70 13.12
C HIS A 154 11.15 -13.71 12.01
N MET A 155 11.63 -13.55 10.77
CA MET A 155 10.81 -13.54 9.57
C MET A 155 11.29 -14.67 8.66
N PRO A 156 10.40 -15.56 8.19
CA PRO A 156 10.80 -16.62 7.26
C PRO A 156 11.49 -16.07 6.00
N ALA A 157 12.56 -16.74 5.56
CA ALA A 157 13.40 -16.30 4.45
C ALA A 157 12.62 -15.98 3.15
N PHE A 158 11.60 -16.79 2.81
CA PHE A 158 10.80 -16.56 1.61
C PHE A 158 10.00 -15.25 1.65
N VAL A 159 9.61 -14.79 2.85
CA VAL A 159 8.90 -13.52 3.04
C VAL A 159 9.88 -12.36 2.88
N LEU A 160 11.07 -12.46 3.48
CA LEU A 160 12.13 -11.46 3.30
C LEU A 160 12.54 -11.33 1.83
N HIS A 161 12.71 -12.47 1.13
CA HIS A 161 12.99 -12.48 -0.29
C HIS A 161 11.91 -11.73 -1.08
N ARG A 162 10.63 -11.99 -0.80
CA ARG A 162 9.52 -11.28 -1.44
C ARG A 162 9.57 -9.76 -1.17
N TYR A 163 9.79 -9.33 0.07
CA TYR A 163 9.90 -7.91 0.36
C TYR A 163 11.07 -7.24 -0.38
N LEU A 164 12.20 -7.93 -0.50
CA LEU A 164 13.39 -7.42 -1.17
C LEU A 164 13.29 -7.40 -2.70
N THR A 165 12.37 -8.19 -3.29
CA THR A 165 12.10 -8.16 -4.74
C THR A 165 10.93 -7.25 -5.10
N ASP A 166 9.91 -7.16 -4.25
CA ASP A 166 8.74 -6.32 -4.49
C ASP A 166 9.05 -4.81 -4.30
N ALA A 167 10.05 -4.48 -3.48
CA ALA A 167 10.46 -3.10 -3.16
C ALA A 167 11.34 -2.43 -4.24
N GLY A 168 11.47 -3.03 -5.43
CA GLY A 168 12.31 -2.55 -6.54
C GLY A 168 11.55 -2.08 -7.79
N GLY A 169 10.26 -1.76 -7.68
CA GLY A 169 9.41 -1.26 -8.78
C GLY A 169 9.23 0.25 -8.77
#